data_AF-A0A438HWU9-F1
#
_entry.id   AF-A0A438HWU9-F1
#
_cell.length_a   1.000
_cell.length_b   1.000
_cell.length_c   1.000
_cell.angle_alpha   90.00
_cell.angle_beta   90.00
_cell.angle_gamma   90.00
#
_symmetry.space_group_name_H-M   'P 1'
#
loop_
_entity.id
_entity.type
_entity.pdbx_description
1 polymer ?
#
loop_
_entity_poly.entity_id
_entity_poly.type
_entity_poly.pdbx_seq_one_letter_code
_entity_poly.pdbx_strand_id
1 'polypeptide(L)'
;MIETQYNAKVRVLRSDNGGEYQSSDLQKYLEGHDIIHQTTCSNTPQQNGVIERKNWHLLEVVRTSLIATKTLISYWGEAITSVAYLINREALADPRWKAAMNEEMKSL
;
A
#
# COMPACT_ATOMS: atom_id res chain seq x y z
N MET A 1 4.52 -9.82 7.76
CA MET A 1 4.56 -8.55 8.53
C MET A 1 3.20 -8.22 9.14
N ILE A 2 2.10 -8.26 8.38
CA ILE A 2 0.75 -7.95 8.92
C ILE A 2 0.33 -8.98 10.00
N GLU A 3 0.37 -10.27 9.68
CA GLU A 3 0.04 -11.32 10.65
C GLU A 3 0.99 -11.36 11.86
N THR A 4 2.26 -11.01 11.66
CA THR A 4 3.28 -11.11 12.72
C THR A 4 3.38 -9.85 13.58
N GLN A 5 3.61 -8.68 12.98
CA GLN A 5 3.84 -7.43 13.70
C GLN A 5 2.54 -6.75 14.16
N TYR A 6 1.43 -6.97 13.44
CA TYR A 6 0.15 -6.34 13.73
C TYR A 6 -0.91 -7.33 14.25
N ASN A 7 -0.56 -8.62 14.38
CA ASN A 7 -1.46 -9.69 14.81
C ASN A 7 -2.81 -9.66 14.06
N ALA A 8 -2.78 -9.37 12.77
CA ALA A 8 -3.96 -9.20 11.93
C ALA A 8 -3.88 -10.10 10.69
N LYS A 9 -4.97 -10.81 10.39
CA LYS A 9 -5.10 -11.61 9.16
C LYS A 9 -5.77 -10.79 8.07
N VAL A 10 -5.12 -10.69 6.91
CA VAL A 10 -5.74 -10.09 5.72
C VAL A 10 -6.84 -11.04 5.24
N ARG A 11 -8.05 -10.53 5.05
CA ARG A 11 -9.20 -11.35 4.59
C ARG A 11 -9.54 -11.11 3.12
N VAL A 12 -9.35 -9.89 2.66
CA VAL A 12 -9.70 -9.46 1.31
C VAL A 12 -8.55 -8.63 0.76
N LEU A 13 -8.07 -8.99 -0.43
CA LEU A 13 -7.18 -8.18 -1.23
C LEU A 13 -7.97 -7.64 -2.42
N ARG A 14 -7.97 -6.32 -2.60
CA ARG A 14 -8.56 -5.67 -3.77
C ARG A 14 -7.47 -5.08 -4.64
N SER A 15 -7.47 -5.40 -5.94
CA SER A 15 -6.54 -4.88 -6.94
C SER A 15 -7.29 -4.46 -8.21
N ASP A 16 -6.59 -3.79 -9.13
CA ASP A 16 -7.08 -3.68 -10.51
C ASP A 16 -7.00 -5.02 -11.26
N ASN A 17 -7.45 -5.00 -12.52
CA ASN A 17 -7.29 -6.10 -13.48
C ASN A 17 -5.89 -6.14 -14.13
N GLY A 18 -4.86 -5.62 -13.46
CA GLY A 18 -3.48 -5.76 -13.92
C GLY A 18 -3.09 -7.23 -14.06
N GLY A 19 -2.36 -7.57 -15.13
CA GLY A 19 -2.00 -8.96 -15.44
C GLY A 19 -1.15 -9.61 -14.34
N GLU A 20 -0.36 -8.82 -13.62
CA GLU A 20 0.42 -9.27 -12.46
C GLU A 20 -0.46 -9.79 -11.32
N TYR A 21 -1.64 -9.19 -11.14
CA TYR A 21 -2.61 -9.60 -10.11
C TYR A 21 -3.50 -10.76 -10.55
N GLN A 22 -3.49 -11.12 -11.83
CA GLN A 22 -4.22 -12.26 -12.37
C GLN A 22 -3.34 -13.51 -12.56
N SER A 23 -2.09 -13.47 -12.09
CA SER A 23 -1.19 -14.62 -12.17
C SER A 23 -1.71 -15.80 -11.33
N SER A 24 -1.56 -17.01 -11.86
CA SER A 24 -1.99 -18.23 -11.17
C SER A 24 -1.22 -18.50 -9.89
N ASP A 25 0.05 -18.08 -9.84
CA ASP A 25 0.89 -18.20 -8.64
C ASP A 25 0.37 -17.30 -7.51
N LEU A 26 -0.07 -16.07 -7.83
CA LEU A 26 -0.69 -15.19 -6.85
C LEU A 26 -2.02 -15.76 -6.35
N GLN A 27 -2.88 -16.25 -7.25
CA GLN A 27 -4.16 -16.85 -6.87
C GLN A 27 -3.97 -18.02 -5.90
N LYS A 28 -3.05 -18.95 -6.20
CA LYS A 28 -2.72 -20.08 -5.31
C LYS A 28 -2.22 -19.60 -3.94
N TYR A 29 -1.40 -18.55 -3.91
CA TYR A 29 -0.92 -17.99 -2.65
C TYR A 29 -2.08 -17.43 -1.82
N LEU A 30 -2.98 -16.66 -2.43
CA LEU A 30 -4.12 -16.05 -1.75
C LEU A 30 -5.10 -17.12 -1.24
N GLU A 31 -5.43 -18.11 -2.06
CA GLU A 31 -6.26 -19.26 -1.68
C GLU A 31 -5.64 -20.04 -0.51
N GLY A 32 -4.33 -20.29 -0.54
CA GLY A 32 -3.62 -20.98 0.54
C GLY A 32 -3.61 -20.23 1.88
N HIS A 33 -3.91 -18.93 1.88
CA HIS A 33 -4.00 -18.10 3.10
C HIS A 33 -5.45 -17.71 3.45
N ASP A 34 -6.45 -18.27 2.76
CA ASP A 34 -7.87 -17.88 2.86
C ASP A 34 -8.13 -16.39 2.59
N ILE A 35 -7.38 -15.79 1.66
CA ILE A 35 -7.53 -14.39 1.26
C ILE A 35 -8.40 -14.32 0.01
N ILE A 36 -9.53 -13.61 0.09
CA ILE A 36 -10.41 -13.38 -1.05
C ILE A 36 -9.78 -12.32 -1.94
N HIS A 37 -9.53 -12.66 -3.21
CA HIS A 37 -9.12 -11.68 -4.21
C HIS A 37 -10.33 -11.04 -4.88
N GLN A 38 -10.41 -9.72 -4.83
CA GLN A 38 -11.40 -8.91 -5.55
C GLN A 38 -10.70 -8.06 -6.59
N THR A 39 -11.22 -8.04 -7.80
CA THR A 39 -10.74 -7.13 -8.84
C THR A 39 -11.73 -5.98 -9.05
N THR A 40 -11.20 -4.78 -9.28
CA THR A 40 -12.04 -3.63 -9.64
C THR A 40 -12.58 -3.79 -11.06
N CYS A 41 -13.71 -3.14 -11.35
CA CYS A 41 -14.19 -3.07 -12.72
C CYS A 41 -13.16 -2.40 -13.62
N SER A 42 -13.11 -2.80 -14.89
CA SER A 42 -12.31 -2.09 -15.87
C SER A 42 -12.85 -0.67 -16.04
N ASN A 43 -11.95 0.32 -16.13
CA ASN A 43 -12.26 1.75 -16.25
C ASN A 43 -12.88 2.44 -15.02
N THR A 44 -12.69 1.90 -13.80
CA THR A 44 -13.10 2.57 -12.54
C THR A 44 -11.89 2.92 -11.65
N PRO A 45 -10.98 3.82 -12.09
CA PRO A 45 -9.77 4.19 -11.33
C PRO A 45 -10.07 4.76 -9.94
N GLN A 46 -11.27 5.33 -9.73
CA GLN A 46 -11.71 5.84 -8.44
C GLN A 46 -11.74 4.75 -7.36
N GLN A 47 -12.00 3.49 -7.72
CA GLN A 47 -12.02 2.37 -6.79
C GLN A 47 -10.62 2.07 -6.19
N ASN A 48 -9.56 2.45 -6.90
CA ASN A 48 -8.18 2.34 -6.43
C ASN A 48 -7.58 3.69 -6.02
N GLY A 49 -8.38 4.76 -5.99
CA GLY A 49 -7.87 6.10 -5.73
C GLY A 49 -7.13 6.25 -4.39
N VAL A 50 -7.53 5.49 -3.36
CA VAL A 50 -6.84 5.50 -2.05
C VAL A 50 -5.44 4.90 -2.15
N ILE A 51 -5.29 3.76 -2.86
CA ILE A 51 -3.98 3.12 -3.01
C ILE A 51 -3.07 3.93 -3.93
N GLU A 52 -3.63 4.51 -5.00
CA GLU A 52 -2.91 5.39 -5.92
C GLU A 52 -2.36 6.62 -5.20
N ARG A 53 -3.19 7.32 -4.40
CA ARG A 53 -2.75 8.47 -3.60
C ARG A 53 -1.64 8.11 -2.62
N LYS A 54 -1.73 6.95 -1.97
CA LYS A 54 -0.70 6.48 -1.03
C LYS A 54 0.62 6.16 -1.72
N ASN A 55 0.58 5.45 -2.84
CA ASN A 55 1.76 5.14 -3.62
C ASN A 55 2.42 6.42 -4.14
N TRP A 56 1.62 7.37 -4.60
CA TRP A 56 2.11 8.66 -5.07
C TRP A 56 2.78 9.45 -3.93
N HIS A 57 2.13 9.57 -2.77
CA HIS A 57 2.69 10.24 -1.60
C HIS A 57 4.01 9.58 -1.14
N LEU A 58 4.06 8.25 -1.06
CA LEU A 58 5.28 7.52 -0.69
C LEU A 58 6.43 7.86 -1.65
N LEU A 59 6.19 7.81 -2.96
CA LEU A 59 7.21 8.12 -3.96
C LEU A 59 7.67 9.58 -3.90
N GLU A 60 6.76 10.51 -3.63
CA GLU A 60 7.10 11.92 -3.50
C GLU A 60 7.98 12.18 -2.27
N VAL A 61 7.67 11.57 -1.12
CA VAL A 61 8.49 11.69 0.08
C VAL A 61 9.85 11.03 -0.13
N VAL A 62 9.93 9.90 -0.82
CA VAL A 62 11.21 9.25 -1.18
C VAL A 62 12.06 10.16 -2.05
N ARG A 63 11.48 10.77 -3.09
CA ARG A 63 12.19 11.73 -3.96
C ARG A 63 12.70 12.92 -3.17
N THR A 64 11.84 13.51 -2.35
CA THR A 64 12.20 14.65 -1.49
C THR A 64 13.31 14.28 -0.51
N SER A 65 13.25 13.09 0.10
CA SER A 65 14.29 12.59 1.00
C SER A 65 15.63 12.47 0.29
N LEU A 66 15.68 11.84 -0.89
CA LEU A 66 16.91 11.68 -1.66
C LEU A 66 17.54 13.02 -2.05
N ILE A 67 16.72 14.01 -2.43
CA ILE A 67 17.17 15.37 -2.73
C ILE A 67 17.71 16.06 -1.48
N ALA A 68 16.99 15.98 -0.36
CA ALA A 68 17.36 16.62 0.90
C ALA A 68 18.68 16.07 1.46
N THR A 69 18.89 14.76 1.37
CA THR A 69 20.11 14.09 1.84
C THR A 69 21.24 14.10 0.80
N LYS A 70 21.00 14.68 -0.39
CA LYS A 70 21.95 14.69 -1.53
C LYS A 70 22.48 13.30 -1.86
N THR A 71 21.62 12.30 -1.77
CA THR A 71 21.99 10.90 -1.97
C THR A 71 21.77 10.49 -3.43
N LEU A 72 22.62 9.59 -3.94
CA LEU A 72 22.46 9.04 -5.27
C LEU A 72 21.17 8.22 -5.38
N ILE A 73 20.55 8.24 -6.56
CA ILE A 73 19.33 7.46 -6.85
C ILE A 73 19.56 5.94 -6.71
N SER A 74 20.82 5.48 -6.71
CA SER A 74 21.16 4.08 -6.44
C SER A 74 20.70 3.60 -5.06
N TYR A 75 20.55 4.51 -4.10
CA TYR A 75 20.09 4.21 -2.74
C TYR A 75 18.56 4.30 -2.58
N TRP A 76 17.82 4.23 -3.69
CA TRP A 76 16.37 4.32 -3.69
C TRP A 76 15.72 3.27 -2.77
N GLY A 77 16.28 2.06 -2.70
CA GLY A 77 15.75 0.95 -1.89
C GLY A 77 15.83 1.22 -0.39
N GLU A 78 16.94 1.77 0.06
CA GLU A 78 17.15 2.19 1.44
C GLU A 78 16.29 3.41 1.78
N ALA A 79 16.16 4.36 0.84
CA ALA A 79 15.32 5.53 1.01
C ALA A 79 13.84 5.16 1.12
N ILE A 80 13.31 4.28 0.27
CA ILE A 80 11.91 3.84 0.38
C ILE A 80 11.64 3.08 1.67
N THR A 81 12.58 2.25 2.12
CA THR A 81 12.44 1.53 3.40
C THR A 81 12.41 2.50 4.57
N SER A 82 13.31 3.49 4.59
CA SER A 82 13.38 4.51 5.64
C SER A 82 12.14 5.39 5.68
N VAL A 83 11.69 5.87 4.51
CA VAL A 83 10.50 6.69 4.39
C VAL A 83 9.24 5.91 4.76
N ALA A 84 9.09 4.67 4.30
CA ALA A 84 7.95 3.83 4.66
C ALA A 84 7.89 3.60 6.18
N TYR A 85 9.04 3.38 6.83
CA TYR A 85 9.11 3.27 8.28
C TYR A 85 8.65 4.56 8.98
N LEU A 86 9.15 5.72 8.54
CA LEU A 86 8.75 7.02 9.09
C LEU A 86 7.26 7.30 8.91
N ILE A 87 6.74 7.13 7.69
CA ILE A 87 5.32 7.33 7.40
C ILE A 87 4.47 6.41 8.28
N ASN A 88 4.79 5.12 8.36
CA ASN A 88 4.02 4.19 9.18
C ASN A 88 4.09 4.55 10.67
N ARG A 89 5.22 5.04 11.17
CA ARG A 89 5.36 5.44 12.58
C ARG A 89 4.55 6.69 12.91
N GLU A 90 4.63 7.73 12.09
CA GLU A 90 3.90 9.00 12.29
C GLU A 90 2.39 8.81 12.09
N ALA A 91 2.00 8.07 11.04
CA ALA A 91 0.61 7.73 10.76
C ALA A 91 -0.06 6.90 11.88
N LEU A 92 0.71 6.02 12.54
CA LEU A 92 0.20 5.25 13.68
C LEU A 92 -0.01 6.11 14.92
N ALA A 93 0.69 7.24 15.03
CA ALA A 93 0.59 8.18 16.13
C ALA A 93 -0.56 9.19 15.97
N ASP A 94 -1.00 9.51 14.75
CA ASP A 94 -2.13 10.42 14.50
C ASP A 94 -3.48 9.67 14.42
N PRO A 95 -4.40 9.85 15.41
CA PRO A 95 -5.73 9.25 15.37
C PRO A 95 -6.60 9.74 14.20
N ARG A 96 -6.37 10.96 13.71
CA ARG A 96 -7.13 11.55 12.60
C ARG A 96 -6.84 10.83 11.29
N TRP A 97 -5.60 10.40 11.10
CA TRP A 97 -5.18 9.68 9.90
C TRP A 97 -5.84 8.30 9.81
N LYS A 98 -5.93 7.58 10.94
CA LYS A 98 -6.68 6.32 11.05
C LYS A 98 -8.18 6.50 10.76
N ALA A 99 -8.78 7.57 11.30
CA ALA A 99 -10.19 7.86 11.09
C ALA A 99 -10.50 8.23 9.63
N ALA A 100 -9.68 9.10 9.03
CA ALA A 100 -9.81 9.49 7.62
C ALA A 100 -9.70 8.29 6.69
N MET A 101 -8.75 7.37 6.94
CA MET A 101 -8.63 6.14 6.18
C MET A 101 -9.84 5.23 6.30
N ASN A 102 -10.37 5.04 7.50
CA ASN A 102 -11.55 4.19 7.69
C ASN A 102 -12.78 4.76 6.99
N GLU A 103 -12.95 6.09 6.97
CA GLU A 103 -14.04 6.74 6.25
C GLU A 103 -13.85 6.64 4.72
N GLU A 104 -12.65 6.87 4.20
CA GLU A 104 -12.36 6.68 2.77
C GLU A 104 -12.57 5.22 2.33
N MET A 105 -12.15 4.24 3.13
CA MET A 105 -12.34 2.82 2.82
C MET A 105 -13.80 2.36 2.89
N LYS A 106 -14.66 3.03 3.68
CA LYS A 106 -16.12 2.77 3.69
C LYS A 106 -16.84 3.38 2.49
N SER A 107 -16.27 4.41 1.89
CA SER A 107 -16.86 5.14 0.75
C SER A 107 -16.62 4.47 -0.62
N LEU A 108 -15.83 3.39 -0.65
CA LEU A 108 -15.44 2.61 -1.83
C LEU A 108 -15.99 1.19 -1.77
#